data_AF-D3T0B5-F1
#
_entry.id   AF-D3T0B5-F1
#
_cell.length_a   1.000
_cell.length_b   1.000
_cell.length_c   1.000
_cell.angle_alpha   90.00
_cell.angle_beta   90.00
_cell.angle_gamma   90.00
#
_symmetry.space_group_name_H-M   'P 1'
#
loop_
_entity.id
_entity.type
_entity.pdbx_description
1 polymer ?
#
loop_
_entity_poly.entity_id
_entity_poly.type
_entity_poly.pdbx_seq_one_letter_code
_entity_poly.pdbx_strand_id
1 'polypeptide(L)'
;MSTDAGDNGDMVKLNVKVPKRLLEELDELAAELNYTNRSEFIREVLRDTTEPILTPGAQEGVSQGYADVAAGRTMSISEAKDRLGIEDDSEE
;
A
#
# COMPACT_ATOMS: atom_id res chain seq x y z
N MET A 1 22.15 18.00 -5.12
CA MET A 1 20.88 18.59 -5.60
C MET A 1 20.07 18.97 -4.37
N SER A 2 20.00 20.27 -4.03
CA SER A 2 19.13 20.77 -2.97
C SER A 2 17.83 21.22 -3.64
N THR A 3 16.77 20.43 -3.52
CA THR A 3 15.42 20.88 -3.91
C THR A 3 14.92 21.85 -2.85
N ASP A 4 15.31 23.11 -3.00
CA ASP A 4 14.59 24.24 -2.43
C ASP A 4 13.39 24.49 -3.34
N ALA A 5 12.33 23.72 -3.13
CA ALA A 5 11.04 23.97 -3.76
C ALA A 5 10.30 24.96 -2.86
N GLY A 6 10.30 26.22 -3.31
CA GLY A 6 9.52 27.28 -2.68
C GLY A 6 8.03 26.94 -2.65
N ASP A 7 7.42 27.30 -1.53
CA ASP A 7 5.99 27.32 -1.22
C ASP A 7 5.30 25.96 -1.00
N ASN A 8 5.44 25.44 0.23
CA ASN A 8 4.63 24.32 0.74
C ASN A 8 4.22 24.52 2.21
N GLY A 9 4.02 25.77 2.62
CA GLY A 9 3.46 26.27 3.89
C GLY A 9 4.00 25.70 5.20
N ASP A 10 3.82 24.39 5.40
CA ASP A 10 3.96 23.66 6.66
C ASP A 10 4.94 22.47 6.59
N MET A 11 5.62 22.24 5.46
CA MET A 11 6.62 21.15 5.38
C MET A 11 7.87 21.46 6.21
N VAL A 12 8.13 20.64 7.23
CA VAL A 12 9.33 20.72 8.07
C VAL A 12 10.34 19.62 7.74
N LYS A 13 11.64 19.91 7.93
CA LYS A 13 12.72 18.93 7.71
C LYS A 13 12.78 17.90 8.82
N LEU A 14 12.62 16.62 8.49
CA LEU A 14 12.90 15.50 9.39
C LEU A 14 14.37 15.08 9.29
N ASN A 15 15.12 15.23 10.38
CA ASN A 15 16.51 14.79 10.45
C ASN A 15 16.60 13.48 11.24
N VAL A 16 17.04 12.41 10.60
CA VAL A 16 17.17 11.07 11.19
C VAL A 16 18.54 10.47 10.92
N LYS A 17 19.08 9.76 11.91
CA LYS A 17 20.29 8.95 11.74
C LYS A 17 19.90 7.52 11.38
N VAL A 18 20.42 7.01 10.28
CA VAL A 18 20.17 5.64 9.82
C VAL A 18 21.50 4.92 9.53
N PRO A 19 21.56 3.58 9.63
CA PRO A 19 22.70 2.82 9.14
C PRO A 19 22.96 3.08 7.65
N LYS A 20 24.24 3.12 7.24
CA LYS A 20 24.62 3.35 5.84
C LYS A 20 23.95 2.36 4.87
N ARG A 21 23.92 1.09 5.26
CA ARG A 21 23.27 0.02 4.49
C ARG A 21 21.78 0.29 4.26
N LEU A 22 21.07 0.71 5.30
CA LEU A 22 19.64 1.03 5.17
C LEU A 22 19.43 2.22 4.23
N LEU A 23 20.31 3.23 4.26
CA LEU A 23 20.23 4.36 3.34
C LEU A 23 20.37 3.93 1.88
N GLU A 24 21.28 3.00 1.60
CA GLU A 24 21.52 2.44 0.27
C GLU A 24 20.31 1.63 -0.22
N GLU A 25 19.75 0.76 0.63
CA GLU A 25 18.53 -0.02 0.33
C GLU A 25 17.33 0.91 0.04
N LEU A 26 17.19 2.02 0.78
CA LEU A 26 16.12 3.00 0.55
C LEU A 26 16.31 3.78 -0.76
N ASP A 27 17.55 4.10 -1.15
CA ASP A 27 17.86 4.77 -2.41
C ASP A 27 17.60 3.86 -3.61
N GLU A 28 17.96 2.58 -3.50
CA GLU A 28 17.68 1.54 -4.51
C GLU A 28 16.17 1.35 -4.70
N LEU A 29 15.43 1.16 -3.62
CA LEU A 29 13.97 0.97 -3.66
C LEU A 29 13.24 2.20 -4.22
N ALA A 30 13.68 3.42 -3.85
CA ALA A 30 13.12 4.64 -4.41
C ALA A 30 13.32 4.72 -5.93
N ALA A 31 14.46 4.26 -6.45
CA ALA A 31 14.74 4.22 -7.87
C ALA A 31 13.92 3.14 -8.59
N GLU A 32 13.81 1.94 -8.02
CA GLU A 32 12.99 0.84 -8.57
C GLU A 32 11.52 1.23 -8.70
N LEU A 33 11.00 1.97 -7.71
CA LEU A 33 9.62 2.46 -7.68
C LEU A 33 9.44 3.79 -8.45
N ASN A 34 10.48 4.28 -9.15
CA ASN A 34 10.46 5.48 -9.98
C ASN A 34 10.12 6.79 -9.23
N TYR A 35 10.50 6.91 -7.96
CA TYR A 35 10.40 8.18 -7.25
C TYR A 35 11.44 9.19 -7.73
N THR A 36 11.07 10.47 -7.77
CA THR A 36 11.95 11.55 -8.24
C THR A 36 13.12 11.75 -7.28
N ASN A 37 12.90 11.53 -5.99
CA ASN A 37 13.92 11.62 -4.96
C ASN A 37 13.57 10.80 -3.72
N ARG A 38 14.58 10.45 -2.93
CA ARG A 38 14.42 9.75 -1.65
C ARG A 38 13.44 10.44 -0.71
N SER A 39 13.45 11.77 -0.61
CA SER A 39 12.56 12.47 0.32
C SER A 39 11.08 12.31 -0.04
N GLU A 40 10.75 12.12 -1.32
CA GLU A 40 9.41 11.76 -1.79
C GLU A 40 9.02 10.36 -1.35
N PHE A 41 9.88 9.37 -1.63
CA PHE A 41 9.68 8.00 -1.20
C PHE A 41 9.48 7.88 0.33
N ILE A 42 10.36 8.51 1.11
CA ILE A 42 10.27 8.49 2.59
C ILE A 42 8.99 9.15 3.09
N ARG A 43 8.56 10.26 2.47
CA ARG A 43 7.29 10.91 2.85
C ARG A 43 6.09 10.01 2.59
N GLU A 44 6.10 9.25 1.49
CA GLU A 44 5.01 8.32 1.16
C GLU A 44 4.95 7.17 2.17
N VAL A 45 6.09 6.54 2.48
CA VAL A 45 6.16 5.46 3.48
C VAL A 45 5.70 5.94 4.86
N LEU A 46 6.12 7.14 5.27
CA LEU A 46 5.68 7.73 6.53
C LEU A 46 4.18 8.04 6.53
N ARG A 47 3.63 8.52 5.40
CA ARG A 47 2.19 8.77 5.26
C ARG A 47 1.39 7.48 5.36
N ASP A 48 1.78 6.42 4.67
CA ASP A 48 1.12 5.12 4.76
C ASP A 48 1.16 4.55 6.19
N THR A 49 2.22 4.87 6.95
CA THR A 49 2.29 4.47 8.37
C THR A 49 1.25 5.21 9.24
N THR A 50 0.97 6.49 8.97
CA THR A 50 0.03 7.29 9.78
C THR A 50 -1.40 7.28 9.24
N GLU A 51 -1.55 7.03 7.95
CA GLU A 51 -2.80 7.05 7.18
C GLU A 51 -2.83 5.82 6.25
N PRO A 52 -2.84 4.60 6.80
CA PRO A 52 -2.73 3.40 5.98
C PRO A 52 -3.96 3.24 5.09
N ILE A 53 -3.74 2.87 3.83
CA ILE A 53 -4.84 2.62 2.87
C ILE A 53 -5.73 1.47 3.39
N LEU A 54 -5.12 0.46 3.99
CA LEU A 54 -5.80 -0.68 4.58
C LEU A 54 -5.69 -0.62 6.11
N THR A 55 -6.82 -0.77 6.79
CA THR A 55 -6.80 -1.01 8.23
C THR A 55 -6.04 -2.32 8.53
N PRO A 56 -5.50 -2.51 9.74
CA PRO A 56 -4.80 -3.75 10.09
C PRO A 56 -5.64 -5.01 9.82
N GLY A 57 -6.94 -4.98 10.13
CA GLY A 57 -7.85 -6.09 9.82
C GLY A 57 -8.08 -6.31 8.32
N ALA A 58 -8.04 -5.24 7.52
CA ALA A 58 -8.12 -5.36 6.07
C ALA A 58 -6.83 -5.97 5.47
N GLN A 59 -5.65 -5.64 6.00
CA GLN A 59 -4.39 -6.27 5.59
C GLN A 59 -4.38 -7.78 5.89
N GLU A 60 -4.87 -8.17 7.07
CA GLU A 60 -5.04 -9.57 7.45
C GLU A 60 -6.04 -10.27 6.53
N GLY A 61 -7.18 -9.62 6.25
CA GLY A 61 -8.19 -10.15 5.34
C GLY A 61 -7.67 -10.40 3.92
N VAL A 62 -6.88 -9.47 3.36
CA VAL A 62 -6.23 -9.65 2.03
C VAL A 62 -5.28 -10.84 2.07
N SER A 63 -4.45 -10.94 3.11
CA SER A 63 -3.48 -12.03 3.28
C SER A 63 -4.17 -13.39 3.39
N GLN A 64 -5.27 -13.44 4.16
CA GLN A 64 -6.09 -14.64 4.30
C GLN A 64 -6.77 -15.02 2.98
N GLY A 65 -7.23 -14.05 2.19
CA GLY A 65 -7.80 -14.29 0.87
C GLY A 65 -6.83 -15.01 -0.07
N TYR A 66 -5.55 -14.62 -0.10
CA TYR A 66 -4.52 -15.35 -0.86
C TYR A 66 -4.35 -16.80 -0.37
N ALA A 67 -4.35 -17.01 0.95
CA ALA A 67 -4.27 -18.34 1.54
C ALA A 67 -5.51 -19.20 1.22
N ASP A 68 -6.69 -18.59 1.15
CA ASP A 68 -7.95 -19.26 0.80
C ASP A 68 -7.96 -19.69 -0.66
N VAL A 69 -7.47 -18.86 -1.58
CA VAL A 69 -7.29 -19.23 -3.00
C VAL A 69 -6.32 -20.41 -3.12
N ALA A 70 -5.15 -20.33 -2.49
CA ALA A 70 -4.14 -21.39 -2.56
C ALA A 70 -4.62 -22.73 -1.98
N ALA A 71 -5.51 -22.67 -0.98
CA ALA A 71 -6.09 -23.85 -0.34
C ALA A 71 -7.41 -24.31 -0.96
N GLY A 72 -7.90 -23.66 -2.03
CA GLY A 72 -9.16 -24.02 -2.67
C GLY A 72 -10.40 -23.79 -1.80
N ARG A 73 -10.34 -22.84 -0.85
CA ARG A 73 -11.46 -22.45 0.03
C ARG A 73 -12.35 -21.35 -0.57
N THR A 74 -12.12 -20.98 -1.82
CA THR A 74 -12.95 -20.02 -2.55
C THR A 74 -14.11 -20.71 -3.27
N MET A 75 -15.14 -19.94 -3.60
CA MET A 75 -16.32 -20.40 -4.35
C MET A 75 -16.54 -19.53 -5.58
N SER A 76 -17.29 -20.02 -6.57
CA SER A 76 -17.66 -19.21 -7.73
C SER A 76 -18.71 -18.17 -7.34
N ILE A 77 -18.87 -17.15 -8.19
CA ILE A 77 -19.91 -16.14 -7.98
C ILE A 77 -21.32 -16.74 -8.04
N SER A 78 -21.56 -17.74 -8.89
CA SER A 78 -22.85 -18.43 -8.97
C SER A 78 -23.16 -19.19 -7.68
N GLU A 79 -22.18 -19.93 -7.16
CA GLU A 79 -22.33 -20.67 -5.90
C GLU A 79 -22.56 -19.73 -4.71
N ALA A 80 -21.90 -18.57 -4.71
CA ALA A 80 -22.11 -17.54 -3.70
C ALA A 80 -23.53 -16.95 -3.76
N LYS A 81 -24.04 -16.64 -4.96
CA LYS A 81 -25.40 -16.12 -5.17
C LYS A 81 -26.46 -17.12 -4.70
N ASP A 82 -26.34 -18.37 -5.10
CA ASP A 82 -27.24 -19.46 -4.68
C ASP A 82 -27.28 -19.60 -3.16
N ARG A 83 -26.11 -19.55 -2.50
CA ARG A 83 -25.99 -19.68 -1.04
C ARG A 83 -26.57 -18.50 -0.27
N LEU A 84 -26.43 -17.29 -0.81
CA LEU A 84 -26.87 -16.05 -0.18
C LEU A 84 -28.33 -15.68 -0.54
N GLY A 85 -28.95 -16.43 -1.45
CA GLY A 85 -30.30 -16.14 -1.94
C GLY A 85 -30.37 -14.85 -2.75
N ILE A 86 -29.29 -14.51 -3.45
CA ILE A 86 -29.24 -13.34 -4.33
C ILE A 86 -29.71 -13.79 -5.71
N GLU A 87 -30.89 -13.31 -6.11
CA GLU A 87 -31.43 -13.53 -7.45
C GLU A 87 -30.55 -12.80 -8.48
N ASP A 88 -30.36 -13.41 -9.65
CA ASP A 88 -29.62 -12.78 -10.73
C ASP A 88 -30.53 -11.71 -11.37
N ASP A 89 -30.36 -10.44 -11.00
CA ASP A 89 -30.97 -9.28 -11.67
C ASP A 89 -30.33 -9.06 -13.07
N SER A 90 -30.15 -10.13 -13.83
CA SER A 90 -29.73 -10.06 -15.23
C SER A 90 -30.93 -9.74 -16.12
N GLU A 91 -31.50 -8.56 -15.93
CA GLU A 91 -32.29 -7.85 -16.95
C GLU A 91 -31.89 -6.37 -16.94
N GLU A 92 -30.85 -6.02 -17.71
CA GLU A 92 -30.75 -4.84 -18.60
C GLU A 92 -29.52 -4.94 -19.51
#